data_AF-A0A956KNL1-F1
#
_entry.id   AF-A0A956KNL1-F1
#
_cell.length_a   1.000
_cell.length_b   1.000
_cell.length_c   1.000
_cell.angle_alpha   90.00
_cell.angle_beta   90.00
_cell.angle_gamma   90.00
#
_symmetry.space_group_name_H-M   'P 1'
#
loop_
_entity.id
_entity.type
_entity.pdbx_description
1 polymer ?
#
loop_
_entity_poly.entity_id
_entity_poly.type
_entity_poly.pdbx_seq_one_letter_code
_entity_poly.pdbx_strand_id
1 'polypeptide(L)'
;MTVASEPEGAGPLRVVGIGASAGGLEALEQLFRAMPEDTGMAFVVVQHLSPNFKSQMVELMGRWTRMQVREAEHEMPLAANDVYLLPPNAELIVSAGRLLLKERSEGLALPIDQFLRSCARDLGDRSIAIILSGTGSDGSRGIREVHEAGGLVVVQSEESAKFDGMPKSAIETGMVDYVASPREIPALLLKHFADPKAASLDADPADVVKLGGMRAVFALLNERYGIDFSSYKPGTIGRRTERRLQLNKSDSLAEYIERLRNDRGELDALYQDLLIGVTEFFRDSEAFELLELQILPQLITESLSGKELRVWAAGCATGEEA
;
A
#
# COMPACT_ATOMS: atom_id res chain seq x y z
N MET A 1 23.94 -27.12 -17.18
CA MET A 1 23.50 -26.31 -16.04
C MET A 1 22.23 -25.63 -16.48
N THR A 2 21.09 -26.26 -16.19
CA THR A 2 19.80 -25.91 -16.78
C THR A 2 19.23 -24.75 -15.96
N VAL A 3 19.19 -23.56 -16.56
CA VAL A 3 18.47 -22.41 -16.00
C VAL A 3 17.00 -22.80 -15.97
N ALA A 4 16.42 -22.90 -14.78
CA ALA A 4 14.99 -23.11 -14.63
C ALA A 4 14.28 -21.90 -15.23
N SER A 5 13.56 -22.12 -16.32
CA SER A 5 12.67 -21.14 -16.93
C SER A 5 11.59 -20.76 -15.94
N GLU A 6 11.39 -19.46 -15.73
CA GLU A 6 10.21 -18.93 -15.02
C GLU A 6 8.95 -19.49 -15.69
N PRO A 7 7.93 -19.90 -14.92
CA PRO A 7 6.70 -20.44 -15.50
C PRO A 7 6.01 -19.34 -16.32
N GLU A 8 5.94 -19.54 -17.64
CA GLU A 8 5.16 -18.73 -18.56
C GLU A 8 3.68 -18.73 -18.11
N GLY A 9 3.19 -17.58 -17.64
CA GLY A 9 1.76 -17.35 -17.38
C GLY A 9 1.42 -16.73 -16.02
N ALA A 10 2.32 -16.72 -15.04
CA ALA A 10 2.07 -16.04 -13.77
C ALA A 10 2.42 -14.55 -13.89
N GLY A 11 1.44 -13.66 -13.73
CA GLY A 11 1.69 -12.23 -13.57
C GLY A 11 2.64 -11.95 -12.39
N PRO A 12 3.23 -10.75 -12.30
CA PRO A 12 4.19 -10.44 -11.26
C PRO A 12 3.56 -10.58 -9.86
N LEU A 13 4.23 -11.30 -8.96
CA LEU A 13 3.74 -11.65 -7.62
C LEU A 13 3.36 -10.40 -6.82
N ARG A 14 2.19 -10.45 -6.17
CA ARG A 14 1.71 -9.45 -5.20
C ARG A 14 2.00 -9.93 -3.78
N VAL A 15 2.34 -9.00 -2.90
CA VAL A 15 2.71 -9.30 -1.52
C VAL A 15 1.80 -8.53 -0.58
N VAL A 16 1.18 -9.27 0.33
CA VAL A 16 0.27 -8.78 1.36
C VAL A 16 1.02 -8.71 2.68
N GLY A 17 1.41 -7.50 3.09
CA GLY A 17 1.95 -7.24 4.42
C GLY A 17 0.84 -7.01 5.43
N ILE A 18 0.76 -7.88 6.44
CA ILE A 18 -0.28 -7.85 7.47
C ILE A 18 0.33 -7.42 8.79
N GLY A 19 -0.06 -6.24 9.28
CA GLY A 19 0.32 -5.72 10.59
C GLY A 19 -0.74 -6.00 11.64
N ALA A 20 -0.36 -6.58 12.77
CA ALA A 20 -1.29 -6.90 13.85
C ALA A 20 -0.62 -6.83 15.23
N SER A 21 -1.39 -6.55 16.28
CA SER A 21 -0.89 -6.47 17.66
C SER A 21 -1.93 -7.04 18.65
N ALA A 22 -2.31 -6.32 19.69
CA ALA A 22 -3.35 -6.73 20.63
C ALA A 22 -4.68 -7.05 19.92
N GLY A 23 -5.22 -8.25 20.16
CA GLY A 23 -6.43 -8.74 19.46
C GLY A 23 -6.19 -9.21 18.02
N GLY A 24 -4.95 -9.11 17.51
CA GLY A 24 -4.58 -9.50 16.15
C GLY A 24 -4.82 -10.98 15.84
N LEU A 25 -4.66 -11.88 16.81
CA LEU A 25 -4.83 -13.32 16.62
C LEU A 25 -6.25 -13.68 16.11
N GLU A 26 -7.28 -13.09 16.72
CA GLU A 26 -8.68 -13.34 16.35
C GLU A 26 -8.98 -12.75 14.96
N ALA A 27 -8.42 -11.57 14.65
CA ALA A 27 -8.55 -10.96 13.34
C ALA A 27 -7.85 -11.80 12.25
N LEU A 28 -6.65 -12.32 12.53
CA LEU A 28 -5.92 -13.22 11.64
C LEU A 28 -6.69 -14.52 11.42
N GLU A 29 -7.26 -15.13 12.46
CA GLU A 29 -8.08 -16.33 12.32
C GLU A 29 -9.27 -16.08 11.38
N GLN A 30 -10.00 -14.99 11.60
CA GLN A 30 -11.14 -14.62 10.76
C GLN A 30 -10.73 -14.37 9.31
N LEU A 31 -9.62 -13.68 9.09
CA LEU A 31 -9.06 -13.38 7.76
C LEU A 31 -8.69 -14.67 7.03
N PHE A 32 -7.83 -15.51 7.63
CA PHE A 32 -7.27 -16.68 6.96
C PHE A 32 -8.26 -17.83 6.81
N ARG A 33 -9.27 -17.96 7.69
CA ARG A 33 -10.38 -18.91 7.48
C ARG A 33 -11.27 -18.55 6.29
N ALA A 34 -11.36 -17.27 5.96
CA ALA A 34 -12.13 -16.78 4.82
C ALA A 34 -11.29 -16.64 3.54
N MET A 35 -9.96 -16.74 3.64
CA MET A 35 -9.05 -16.62 2.50
C MET A 35 -8.95 -17.92 1.70
N PRO A 36 -9.15 -17.91 0.37
CA PRO A 36 -8.85 -19.05 -0.48
C PRO A 36 -7.38 -19.44 -0.46
N GLU A 37 -7.07 -20.65 -0.91
CA GLU A 37 -5.71 -21.19 -0.93
C GLU A 37 -4.93 -20.87 -2.22
N ASP A 38 -5.60 -20.36 -3.25
CA ASP A 38 -5.09 -20.18 -4.62
C ASP A 38 -5.18 -18.71 -5.09
N THR A 39 -4.96 -17.79 -4.16
CA THR A 39 -5.06 -16.34 -4.41
C THR A 39 -4.02 -15.77 -5.39
N GLY A 40 -2.89 -16.47 -5.60
CA GLY A 40 -1.76 -15.95 -6.36
C GLY A 40 -0.95 -14.87 -5.62
N MET A 41 -1.25 -14.61 -4.35
CA MET A 41 -0.59 -13.62 -3.49
C MET A 41 0.31 -14.30 -2.46
N ALA A 42 1.40 -13.64 -2.07
CA ALA A 42 2.22 -14.04 -0.92
C ALA A 42 1.80 -13.23 0.32
N PHE A 43 1.69 -13.86 1.49
CA PHE A 43 1.25 -13.19 2.72
C PHE A 43 2.40 -13.14 3.72
N VAL A 44 2.68 -11.96 4.28
CA VAL A 44 3.69 -11.79 5.34
C VAL A 44 3.04 -11.17 6.55
N VAL A 45 3.02 -11.90 7.67
CA VAL A 45 2.40 -11.47 8.92
C VAL A 45 3.46 -10.94 9.87
N VAL A 46 3.36 -9.64 10.13
CA VAL A 46 4.17 -8.90 11.11
C VAL A 46 3.29 -8.67 12.35
N GLN A 47 3.32 -9.66 13.24
CA GLN A 47 2.58 -9.61 14.49
C GLN A 47 3.50 -9.14 15.62
N HIS A 48 3.10 -8.11 16.37
CA HIS A 48 3.72 -7.79 17.65
C HIS A 48 3.51 -8.95 18.61
N LEU A 49 4.59 -9.66 18.93
CA LEU A 49 4.62 -10.72 19.93
C LEU A 49 5.49 -10.31 21.11
N SER A 50 5.12 -10.74 22.31
CA SER A 50 6.00 -10.65 23.46
C SER A 50 7.23 -11.54 23.21
N PRO A 51 8.47 -11.05 23.42
CA PRO A 51 9.71 -11.82 23.23
C PRO A 51 9.77 -13.13 24.04
N ASN A 52 9.01 -13.18 25.15
CA ASN A 52 8.97 -14.32 26.07
C ASN A 52 7.93 -15.38 25.68
N PHE A 53 7.16 -15.16 24.63
CA PHE A 53 6.14 -16.11 24.18
C PHE A 53 6.73 -17.02 23.12
N LYS A 54 6.84 -18.33 23.42
CA LYS A 54 7.12 -19.33 22.38
C LYS A 54 5.97 -19.30 21.39
N SER A 55 6.20 -18.70 20.23
CA SER A 55 5.20 -18.54 19.19
C SER A 55 4.81 -19.92 18.65
N GLN A 56 3.58 -20.35 18.94
CA GLN A 56 2.93 -21.48 18.26
C GLN A 56 2.17 -20.99 17.02
N MET A 57 2.51 -19.80 16.50
CA MET A 57 1.72 -19.14 15.47
C MET A 57 1.70 -19.93 14.17
N VAL A 58 2.81 -20.57 13.78
CA VAL A 58 2.86 -21.45 12.60
C VAL A 58 1.83 -22.58 12.74
N GLU A 59 1.79 -23.25 13.91
CA GLU A 59 0.87 -24.35 14.16
C GLU A 59 -0.59 -23.88 14.23
N LEU A 60 -0.85 -22.74 14.88
CA LEU A 60 -2.19 -22.16 14.99
C LEU A 60 -2.74 -21.76 13.62
N MET A 61 -1.95 -21.01 12.84
CA MET A 61 -2.34 -20.55 11.52
C MET A 61 -2.49 -21.71 10.53
N GLY A 62 -1.68 -22.76 10.65
CA GLY A 62 -1.82 -23.99 9.85
C GLY A 62 -3.16 -24.71 10.06
N ARG A 63 -3.94 -24.36 11.09
CA ARG A 63 -5.32 -24.86 11.30
C ARG A 63 -6.39 -23.99 10.63
N TRP A 64 -6.04 -22.78 10.19
CA TRP A 64 -6.96 -21.80 9.64
C TRP A 64 -6.94 -21.75 8.11
N THR A 65 -5.80 -22.07 7.51
CA THR A 65 -5.61 -22.09 6.06
C THR A 65 -4.91 -23.36 5.61
N ARG A 66 -5.10 -23.71 4.33
CA ARG A 66 -4.36 -24.77 3.64
C ARG A 66 -3.08 -24.28 2.97
N MET A 67 -2.91 -22.96 2.87
CA MET A 67 -1.65 -22.35 2.44
C MET A 67 -0.50 -22.81 3.34
N GLN A 68 0.70 -22.85 2.78
CA GLN A 68 1.88 -23.23 3.56
C GLN A 68 2.25 -22.10 4.51
N VAL A 69 2.20 -22.37 5.81
CA VAL A 69 2.57 -21.41 6.84
C VAL A 69 3.98 -21.73 7.35
N ARG A 70 4.87 -20.75 7.31
CA ARG A 70 6.28 -20.91 7.72
C ARG A 70 6.77 -19.68 8.46
N GLU A 71 7.77 -19.87 9.31
CA GLU A 71 8.55 -18.75 9.82
C GLU A 71 9.46 -18.23 8.69
N ALA A 72 9.62 -16.90 8.60
CA ALA A 72 10.48 -16.30 7.59
C ALA A 72 11.96 -16.59 7.89
N GLU A 73 12.74 -16.90 6.87
CA GLU A 73 14.20 -17.09 6.97
C GLU A 73 14.94 -16.07 6.10
N HIS A 74 16.19 -15.76 6.45
CA HIS A 74 17.01 -14.81 5.70
C HIS A 74 17.22 -15.29 4.25
N GLU A 75 17.04 -14.39 3.27
CA GLU A 75 17.08 -14.63 1.82
C GLU A 75 16.00 -15.57 1.26
N MET A 76 14.98 -15.90 2.07
CA MET A 76 13.88 -16.76 1.65
C MET A 76 13.09 -16.10 0.51
N PRO A 77 12.89 -16.78 -0.64
CA PRO A 77 12.09 -16.24 -1.73
C PRO A 77 10.60 -16.22 -1.36
N LEU A 78 9.91 -15.15 -1.78
CA LEU A 78 8.46 -15.07 -1.68
C LEU A 78 7.81 -15.94 -2.76
N ALA A 79 6.83 -16.74 -2.36
CA ALA A 79 6.05 -17.60 -3.24
C ALA A 79 4.55 -17.29 -3.10
N ALA A 80 3.83 -17.41 -4.21
CA ALA A 80 2.37 -17.32 -4.20
C ALA A 80 1.77 -18.41 -3.31
N ASN A 81 0.70 -18.07 -2.60
CA ASN A 81 -0.08 -18.97 -1.74
C ASN A 81 0.70 -19.50 -0.51
N ASP A 82 1.76 -18.80 -0.11
CA ASP A 82 2.49 -19.06 1.13
C ASP A 82 2.24 -17.91 2.13
N VAL A 83 2.29 -18.27 3.41
CA VAL A 83 2.17 -17.36 4.56
C VAL A 83 3.46 -17.39 5.38
N TYR A 84 4.10 -16.24 5.51
CA TYR A 84 5.37 -16.06 6.20
C TYR A 84 5.15 -15.30 7.50
N LEU A 85 5.71 -15.79 8.60
CA LEU A 85 5.60 -15.15 9.92
C LEU A 85 6.94 -14.53 10.30
N LEU A 86 6.90 -13.29 10.81
CA LEU A 86 8.08 -12.67 11.40
C LEU A 86 8.54 -13.46 12.64
N PRO A 87 9.78 -13.98 12.68
CA PRO A 87 10.31 -14.61 13.88
C PRO A 87 10.46 -13.61 15.05
N PRO A 88 10.43 -14.10 16.30
CA PRO A 88 10.73 -13.27 17.47
C PRO A 88 12.12 -12.62 17.36
N ASN A 89 12.25 -11.41 17.90
CA ASN A 89 13.53 -10.66 17.98
C ASN A 89 14.22 -10.37 16.64
N ALA A 90 13.46 -10.39 15.54
CA ALA A 90 13.97 -10.01 14.22
C ALA A 90 13.24 -8.79 13.65
N GLU A 91 13.93 -8.10 12.74
CA GLU A 91 13.38 -7.16 11.79
C GLU A 91 13.31 -7.83 10.41
N LEU A 92 12.29 -7.48 9.63
CA LEU A 92 12.02 -8.10 8.33
C LEU A 92 11.75 -7.03 7.28
N ILE A 93 12.39 -7.20 6.13
CA ILE A 93 12.14 -6.38 4.94
C ILE A 93 11.99 -7.26 3.69
N VAL A 94 11.38 -6.72 2.65
CA VAL A 94 11.40 -7.29 1.30
C VAL A 94 12.45 -6.56 0.46
N SER A 95 13.25 -7.31 -0.30
CA SER A 95 14.12 -6.76 -1.34
C SER A 95 14.35 -7.79 -2.44
N ALA A 96 14.24 -7.37 -3.70
CA ALA A 96 14.37 -8.20 -4.88
C ALA A 96 13.52 -9.49 -4.80
N GLY A 97 12.29 -9.38 -4.29
CA GLY A 97 11.38 -10.52 -4.12
C GLY A 97 11.78 -11.54 -3.04
N ARG A 98 12.71 -11.19 -2.13
CA ARG A 98 13.15 -12.03 -1.01
C ARG A 98 12.87 -11.37 0.33
N LEU A 99 12.68 -12.21 1.33
CA LEU A 99 12.61 -11.84 2.74
C LEU A 99 14.02 -11.71 3.30
N LEU A 100 14.40 -10.53 3.76
CA LEU A 100 15.68 -10.28 4.42
C LEU A 100 15.43 -10.03 5.91
N LEU A 101 16.02 -10.89 6.73
CA LEU A 101 15.94 -10.79 8.18
C LEU A 101 17.24 -10.22 8.73
N LYS A 102 17.12 -9.42 9.78
CA LYS A 102 18.23 -9.03 10.64
C LYS A 102 17.80 -9.06 12.10
N GLU A 103 18.77 -9.12 13.01
CA GLU A 103 18.48 -9.00 14.43
C GLU A 103 17.82 -7.65 14.73
N ARG A 104 16.86 -7.68 15.66
CA ARG A 104 16.14 -6.48 16.06
C ARG A 104 17.07 -5.51 16.77
N SER A 105 17.08 -4.27 16.31
CA SER A 105 17.87 -3.18 16.88
C SER A 105 17.33 -2.81 18.27
N GLU A 106 18.20 -2.38 19.18
CA GLU A 106 17.77 -1.85 20.49
C GLU A 106 16.99 -0.54 20.31
N GLY A 107 15.73 -0.49 20.75
CA GLY A 107 14.89 0.72 20.69
C GLY A 107 13.40 0.47 20.41
N LEU A 108 12.67 1.56 20.14
CA LEU A 108 11.26 1.51 19.72
C LEU A 108 11.18 1.00 18.26
N ALA A 109 11.25 -0.32 18.08
CA ALA A 109 11.06 -0.89 16.74
C ALA A 109 9.58 -0.81 16.34
N LEU A 110 9.32 -0.21 15.18
CA LEU A 110 8.04 -0.18 14.46
C LEU A 110 8.14 -1.17 13.27
N PRO A 111 8.12 -2.49 13.53
CA PRO A 111 8.39 -3.50 12.52
C PRO A 111 7.35 -3.50 11.40
N ILE A 112 6.10 -3.10 11.67
CA ILE A 112 5.06 -3.05 10.65
C ILE A 112 5.35 -1.91 9.68
N ASP A 113 5.63 -0.71 10.19
CA ASP A 113 6.04 0.44 9.36
C ASP A 113 7.26 0.10 8.51
N GLN A 114 8.29 -0.50 9.10
CA GLN A 114 9.51 -0.87 8.40
C GLN A 114 9.26 -1.88 7.27
N PHE A 115 8.48 -2.93 7.55
CA PHE A 115 8.17 -3.94 6.55
C PHE A 115 7.36 -3.36 5.39
N LEU A 116 6.31 -2.60 5.69
CA LEU A 116 5.44 -1.98 4.68
C LEU A 116 6.22 -0.96 3.81
N ARG A 117 7.09 -0.16 4.42
CA ARG A 117 8.05 0.72 3.71
C ARG A 117 8.88 -0.05 2.69
N SER A 118 9.45 -1.19 3.09
CA SER A 118 10.24 -2.01 2.17
C SER A 118 9.39 -2.59 1.03
N CYS A 119 8.14 -2.99 1.32
CA CYS A 119 7.20 -3.45 0.30
C CYS A 119 6.87 -2.34 -0.70
N ALA A 120 6.61 -1.12 -0.23
CA ALA A 120 6.34 0.02 -1.09
C ALA A 120 7.51 0.29 -2.06
N ARG A 121 8.74 0.24 -1.55
CA ARG A 121 9.97 0.49 -2.33
C ARG A 121 10.26 -0.61 -3.36
N ASP A 122 10.15 -1.88 -2.98
CA ASP A 122 10.53 -3.01 -3.84
C ASP A 122 9.41 -3.43 -4.82
N LEU A 123 8.15 -3.30 -4.39
CA LEU A 123 7.01 -3.89 -5.09
C LEU A 123 6.09 -2.87 -5.73
N GLY A 124 6.12 -1.61 -5.27
CA GLY A 124 5.27 -0.54 -5.81
C GLY A 124 3.78 -0.88 -5.71
N ASP A 125 3.10 -0.85 -6.85
CA ASP A 125 1.66 -1.15 -6.97
C ASP A 125 1.29 -2.62 -6.74
N ARG A 126 2.29 -3.49 -6.55
CA ARG A 126 2.10 -4.89 -6.16
C ARG A 126 2.10 -5.10 -4.64
N SER A 127 2.37 -4.05 -3.87
CA SER A 127 2.30 -4.08 -2.41
C SER A 127 0.85 -3.90 -1.92
N ILE A 128 0.46 -4.71 -0.95
CA ILE A 128 -0.84 -4.63 -0.28
C ILE A 128 -0.55 -4.56 1.22
N ALA A 129 -1.07 -3.54 1.90
CA ALA A 129 -0.97 -3.40 3.34
C ALA A 129 -2.32 -3.71 3.99
N ILE A 130 -2.31 -4.56 5.01
CA ILE A 130 -3.47 -4.83 5.87
C ILE A 130 -3.11 -4.47 7.30
N ILE A 131 -3.84 -3.53 7.90
CA ILE A 131 -3.71 -3.22 9.33
C ILE A 131 -4.89 -3.81 10.09
N LEU A 132 -4.60 -4.71 11.02
CA LEU A 132 -5.57 -5.37 11.89
C LEU A 132 -5.54 -4.79 13.31
N SER A 133 -6.41 -5.33 14.16
CA SER A 133 -6.55 -5.00 15.59
C SER A 133 -5.20 -4.91 16.29
N GLY A 134 -5.05 -3.84 17.07
CA GLY A 134 -3.82 -3.57 17.78
C GLY A 134 -3.83 -2.26 18.55
N THR A 135 -2.90 -2.12 19.49
CA THR A 135 -2.67 -0.87 20.23
C THR A 135 -1.54 -0.06 19.59
N GLY A 136 -1.61 1.27 19.69
CA GLY A 136 -0.58 2.17 19.19
C GLY A 136 -0.81 2.56 17.73
N SER A 137 0.24 2.96 17.03
CA SER A 137 0.17 3.55 15.69
C SER A 137 1.07 2.87 14.64
N ASP A 138 1.76 1.79 15.01
CA ASP A 138 2.65 1.06 14.09
C ASP A 138 1.87 0.55 12.86
N GLY A 139 2.44 0.75 11.68
CA GLY A 139 1.82 0.54 10.39
C GLY A 139 1.28 1.82 9.74
N SER A 140 1.00 2.88 10.50
CA SER A 140 0.42 4.12 9.95
C SER A 140 1.35 4.85 8.98
N ARG A 141 2.67 4.80 9.21
CA ARG A 141 3.65 5.43 8.29
C ARG A 141 3.85 4.54 7.07
N GLY A 142 3.96 3.23 7.29
CA GLY A 142 4.12 2.24 6.24
C GLY A 142 2.98 2.23 5.24
N ILE A 143 1.72 2.38 5.69
CA ILE A 143 0.58 2.44 4.76
C ILE A 143 0.60 3.68 3.87
N ARG A 144 1.12 4.83 4.35
CA ARG A 144 1.26 6.03 3.52
C ARG A 144 2.20 5.75 2.37
N GLU A 145 3.34 5.13 2.65
CA GLU A 145 4.33 4.77 1.63
C GLU A 145 3.78 3.74 0.64
N VAL A 146 3.03 2.74 1.12
CA VAL A 146 2.34 1.77 0.24
C VAL A 146 1.33 2.47 -0.66
N HIS A 147 0.52 3.38 -0.12
CA HIS A 147 -0.45 4.15 -0.89
C HIS A 147 0.22 5.02 -1.96
N GLU A 148 1.27 5.76 -1.58
CA GLU A 148 2.04 6.62 -2.48
C GLU A 148 2.71 5.83 -3.61
N ALA A 149 3.19 4.62 -3.33
CA ALA A 149 3.78 3.72 -4.31
C ALA A 149 2.72 3.08 -5.25
N GLY A 150 1.43 3.37 -5.04
CA GLY A 150 0.31 2.86 -5.81
C GLY A 150 -0.19 1.49 -5.35
N GLY A 151 0.30 0.98 -4.22
CA GLY A 151 -0.18 -0.24 -3.58
C GLY A 151 -1.57 -0.07 -2.97
N LEU A 152 -2.11 -1.14 -2.40
CA LEU A 152 -3.46 -1.19 -1.83
C LEU A 152 -3.39 -1.17 -0.29
N VAL A 153 -4.17 -0.29 0.35
CA VAL A 153 -4.25 -0.20 1.81
C VAL A 153 -5.64 -0.60 2.30
N VAL A 154 -5.71 -1.67 3.08
CA VAL A 154 -6.94 -2.15 3.72
C VAL A 154 -6.76 -2.11 5.23
N VAL A 155 -7.77 -1.62 5.94
CA VAL A 155 -7.74 -1.53 7.40
C VAL A 155 -8.96 -2.23 7.99
N GLN A 156 -8.75 -2.95 9.08
CA GLN A 156 -9.83 -3.54 9.86
C GLN A 156 -10.78 -2.44 10.37
N SER A 157 -12.09 -2.63 10.25
CA SER A 157 -13.06 -1.69 10.83
C SER A 157 -12.93 -1.58 12.34
N GLU A 158 -13.04 -0.36 12.88
CA GLU A 158 -12.97 -0.10 14.33
C GLU A 158 -14.00 -0.93 15.10
N GLU A 159 -15.21 -1.11 14.56
CA GLU A 159 -16.28 -1.93 15.18
C GLU A 159 -15.89 -3.40 15.35
N SER A 160 -15.14 -3.96 14.40
CA SER A 160 -14.69 -5.36 14.46
C SER A 160 -13.38 -5.53 15.22
N ALA A 161 -12.65 -4.45 15.49
CA ALA A 161 -11.36 -4.49 16.15
C ALA A 161 -11.54 -4.62 17.66
N LYS A 162 -10.86 -5.60 18.26
CA LYS A 162 -10.82 -5.73 19.73
C LYS A 162 -10.04 -4.59 20.37
N PHE A 163 -9.02 -4.11 19.68
CA PHE A 163 -8.25 -2.90 19.99
C PHE A 163 -8.16 -2.06 18.72
N ASP A 164 -8.71 -0.87 18.78
CA ASP A 164 -8.91 0.03 17.65
C ASP A 164 -7.74 1.00 17.40
N GLY A 165 -6.75 1.07 18.30
CA GLY A 165 -5.65 2.04 18.21
C GLY A 165 -4.92 2.03 16.86
N MET A 166 -4.43 0.86 16.43
CA MET A 166 -3.74 0.72 15.14
C MET A 166 -4.69 1.00 13.95
N PRO A 167 -5.88 0.37 13.86
CA PRO A 167 -6.86 0.70 12.82
C PRO A 167 -7.21 2.18 12.73
N LYS A 168 -7.53 2.81 13.86
CA LYS A 168 -7.90 4.23 13.93
C LYS A 168 -6.75 5.13 13.46
N SER A 169 -5.55 4.90 13.97
CA SER A 169 -4.36 5.65 13.56
C SER A 169 -4.09 5.51 12.05
N ALA A 170 -4.30 4.32 11.49
CA ALA A 170 -4.18 4.08 10.06
C ALA A 170 -5.25 4.84 9.25
N ILE A 171 -6.52 4.81 9.69
CA ILE A 171 -7.63 5.54 9.05
C ILE A 171 -7.40 7.07 9.08
N GLU A 172 -6.92 7.60 10.18
CA GLU A 172 -6.63 9.03 10.37
C GLU A 172 -5.54 9.57 9.41
N THR A 173 -4.73 8.69 8.80
CA THR A 173 -3.77 9.11 7.76
C THR A 173 -4.42 9.63 6.48
N GLY A 174 -5.68 9.27 6.23
CA GLY A 174 -6.39 9.58 4.98
C GLY A 174 -5.93 8.76 3.78
N MET A 175 -5.03 7.79 3.95
CA MET A 175 -4.40 6.97 2.90
C MET A 175 -4.97 5.55 2.79
N VAL A 176 -6.07 5.27 3.49
CA VAL A 176 -6.75 3.95 3.48
C VAL A 176 -7.69 3.87 2.28
N ASP A 177 -7.56 2.81 1.48
CA ASP A 177 -8.45 2.55 0.34
C ASP A 177 -9.76 1.88 0.78
N TYR A 178 -9.67 0.94 1.73
CA TYR A 178 -10.84 0.20 2.22
C TYR A 178 -10.81 -0.03 3.72
N VAL A 179 -11.98 0.11 4.34
CA VAL A 179 -12.23 -0.28 5.73
C VAL A 179 -13.23 -1.42 5.74
N ALA A 180 -12.87 -2.57 6.32
CA ALA A 180 -13.69 -3.79 6.27
C ALA A 180 -13.45 -4.67 7.50
N SER A 181 -14.38 -5.58 7.82
CA SER A 181 -14.11 -6.61 8.83
C SER A 181 -13.13 -7.65 8.28
N PRO A 182 -12.36 -8.38 9.13
CA PRO A 182 -11.37 -9.34 8.65
C PRO A 182 -11.95 -10.44 7.74
N ARG A 183 -13.22 -10.80 7.92
CA ARG A 183 -13.92 -11.80 7.08
C ARG A 183 -14.24 -11.29 5.68
N GLU A 184 -14.37 -9.99 5.49
CA GLU A 184 -14.74 -9.36 4.21
C GLU A 184 -13.51 -9.02 3.36
N ILE A 185 -12.36 -8.82 4.00
CA ILE A 185 -11.09 -8.48 3.33
C ILE A 185 -10.75 -9.45 2.20
N PRO A 186 -10.83 -10.79 2.33
CA PRO A 186 -10.50 -11.71 1.25
C PRO A 186 -11.31 -11.46 -0.03
N ALA A 187 -12.63 -11.33 0.10
CA ALA A 187 -13.52 -11.08 -1.03
C ALA A 187 -13.20 -9.74 -1.71
N LEU A 188 -12.83 -8.74 -0.90
CA LEU A 188 -12.40 -7.44 -1.38
C LEU A 188 -11.12 -7.55 -2.21
N LEU A 189 -10.08 -8.23 -1.71
CA LEU A 189 -8.81 -8.41 -2.43
C LEU A 189 -9.03 -9.12 -3.77
N LEU A 190 -9.80 -10.21 -3.76
CA LEU A 190 -10.06 -11.01 -4.97
C LEU A 190 -10.84 -10.19 -6.00
N LYS A 191 -11.85 -9.43 -5.57
CA LYS A 191 -12.59 -8.52 -6.45
C LYS A 191 -11.69 -7.42 -7.01
N HIS A 192 -10.80 -6.87 -6.17
CA HIS A 192 -9.90 -5.79 -6.55
C HIS A 192 -8.89 -6.21 -7.62
N PHE A 193 -8.39 -7.45 -7.55
CA PHE A 193 -7.37 -7.97 -8.46
C PHE A 193 -7.90 -8.96 -9.50
N ALA A 194 -9.22 -9.10 -9.63
CA ALA A 194 -9.83 -9.87 -10.70
C ALA A 194 -9.34 -9.36 -12.06
N ASP A 195 -8.80 -10.26 -12.88
CA ASP A 195 -8.23 -9.91 -14.19
C ASP A 195 -9.36 -9.47 -15.14
N PRO A 196 -9.37 -8.22 -15.64
CA PRO A 196 -10.35 -7.77 -16.62
C PRO A 196 -10.32 -8.59 -17.91
N LYS A 197 -9.19 -9.23 -18.25
CA LYS A 197 -9.08 -10.11 -19.41
C LYS A 197 -9.62 -11.52 -19.16
N ALA A 198 -9.58 -12.03 -17.93
CA ALA A 198 -10.30 -13.27 -17.59
C ALA A 198 -11.82 -13.04 -17.57
N ALA A 199 -12.27 -11.82 -17.25
CA ALA A 199 -13.67 -11.39 -17.40
C ALA A 199 -14.08 -11.11 -18.87
N SER A 200 -13.12 -11.01 -19.81
CA SER A 200 -13.40 -10.57 -21.19
C SER A 200 -13.98 -11.61 -22.14
N LEU A 201 -14.36 -12.80 -21.64
CA LEU A 201 -15.19 -13.73 -22.41
C LEU A 201 -16.69 -13.53 -22.19
N ASP A 202 -17.09 -12.75 -21.19
CA ASP A 202 -18.46 -12.29 -20.93
C ASP A 202 -18.40 -10.88 -20.33
N ALA A 203 -18.14 -9.86 -21.16
CA ALA A 203 -18.11 -8.48 -20.68
C ALA A 203 -19.48 -8.08 -20.12
N ASP A 204 -19.57 -7.91 -18.80
CA ASP A 204 -20.74 -7.36 -18.12
C ASP A 204 -20.97 -5.93 -18.64
N PRO A 205 -22.20 -5.56 -19.04
CA PRO A 205 -22.55 -4.17 -19.36
C PRO A 205 -22.04 -3.14 -18.34
N ALA A 206 -21.90 -3.52 -17.07
CA ALA A 206 -21.35 -2.68 -16.02
C ALA A 206 -19.90 -2.21 -16.28
N ASP A 207 -19.03 -3.05 -16.85
CA ASP A 207 -17.61 -2.73 -17.05
C ASP A 207 -17.40 -1.78 -18.25
N VAL A 208 -18.21 -1.94 -19.31
CA VAL A 208 -18.23 -1.03 -20.45
C VAL A 208 -18.71 0.36 -20.03
N VAL A 209 -19.73 0.41 -19.16
CA VAL A 209 -20.24 1.66 -18.57
C VAL A 209 -19.20 2.31 -17.66
N LYS A 210 -18.45 1.53 -16.87
CA LYS A 210 -17.40 2.04 -15.98
C LYS A 210 -16.25 2.67 -16.78
N LEU A 211 -15.80 2.03 -17.86
CA LEU A 211 -14.73 2.56 -18.72
C LEU A 211 -15.16 3.84 -19.46
N GLY A 212 -16.41 3.89 -19.93
CA GLY A 212 -17.01 5.08 -20.55
C GLY A 212 -17.16 6.24 -19.55
N GLY A 213 -17.59 5.94 -18.32
CA GLY A 213 -17.74 6.93 -17.25
C GLY A 213 -16.41 7.56 -16.83
N MET A 214 -15.34 6.77 -16.72
CA MET A 214 -14.01 7.30 -16.39
C MET A 214 -13.48 8.28 -17.43
N ARG A 215 -13.73 8.04 -18.72
CA ARG A 215 -13.40 9.01 -19.78
C ARG A 215 -14.12 10.35 -19.61
N ALA A 216 -15.38 10.32 -19.17
CA ALA A 216 -16.14 11.54 -18.90
C ALA A 216 -15.57 12.31 -17.70
N VAL A 217 -15.15 11.61 -16.64
CA VAL A 217 -14.45 12.22 -15.49
C VAL A 217 -13.15 12.90 -15.95
N PHE A 218 -12.35 12.23 -16.79
CA PHE A 218 -11.09 12.82 -17.30
C PHE A 218 -11.35 14.04 -18.18
N ALA A 219 -12.39 14.02 -19.01
CA ALA A 219 -12.77 15.16 -19.82
C ALA A 219 -13.12 16.37 -18.94
N LEU A 220 -13.89 16.19 -17.86
CA LEU A 220 -14.25 17.28 -16.93
C LEU A 220 -13.02 17.86 -16.22
N LEU A 221 -12.08 17.01 -15.80
CA LEU A 221 -10.84 17.45 -15.16
C LEU A 221 -9.93 18.18 -16.16
N ASN A 222 -9.80 17.68 -17.38
CA ASN A 222 -8.99 18.31 -18.42
C ASN A 222 -9.58 19.66 -18.86
N GLU A 223 -10.90 19.75 -19.03
CA GLU A 223 -11.58 21.01 -19.38
C GLU A 223 -11.32 22.11 -18.36
N ARG A 224 -11.23 21.76 -17.07
CA ARG A 224 -11.07 22.74 -15.98
C ARG A 224 -9.62 23.05 -15.62
N TYR A 225 -8.76 22.03 -15.53
CA TYR A 225 -7.38 22.18 -15.03
C TYR A 225 -6.32 22.02 -16.12
N GLY A 226 -6.69 21.61 -17.33
CA GLY A 226 -5.75 21.38 -18.44
C GLY A 226 -4.83 20.19 -18.24
N ILE A 227 -5.18 19.26 -17.33
CA ILE A 227 -4.41 18.06 -17.05
C ILE A 227 -5.11 16.84 -17.65
N ASP A 228 -4.38 16.10 -18.49
CA ASP A 228 -4.85 14.86 -19.06
C ASP A 228 -4.52 13.66 -18.15
N PHE A 229 -5.54 13.18 -17.44
CA PHE A 229 -5.44 11.98 -16.61
C PHE A 229 -5.56 10.66 -17.41
N SER A 230 -5.75 10.70 -18.72
CA SER A 230 -5.85 9.49 -19.56
C SER A 230 -4.58 8.64 -19.55
N SER A 231 -3.43 9.28 -19.31
CA SER A 231 -2.12 8.64 -19.23
C SER A 231 -1.73 8.18 -17.83
N TYR A 232 -2.53 8.52 -16.81
CA TYR A 232 -2.30 8.05 -15.44
C TYR A 232 -2.72 6.59 -15.27
N LYS A 233 -2.07 5.88 -14.34
CA LYS A 233 -2.38 4.47 -14.02
C LYS A 233 -3.89 4.33 -13.71
N PRO A 234 -4.68 3.59 -14.53
CA PRO A 234 -6.14 3.55 -14.40
C PRO A 234 -6.63 3.07 -13.04
N GLY A 235 -5.88 2.17 -12.39
CA GLY A 235 -6.20 1.66 -11.06
C GLY A 235 -6.08 2.70 -9.94
N THR A 236 -5.15 3.64 -10.03
CA THR A 236 -4.96 4.69 -9.01
C THR A 236 -6.05 5.75 -9.13
N ILE A 237 -6.32 6.20 -10.35
CA ILE A 237 -7.34 7.22 -10.61
C ILE A 237 -8.75 6.65 -10.40
N GLY A 238 -8.99 5.40 -10.82
CA GLY A 238 -10.24 4.69 -10.60
C GLY A 238 -10.59 4.57 -9.12
N ARG A 239 -9.63 4.15 -8.28
CA ARG A 239 -9.80 4.05 -6.82
C ARG A 239 -10.18 5.38 -6.18
N ARG A 240 -9.43 6.44 -6.47
CA ARG A 240 -9.67 7.79 -5.91
C ARG A 240 -11.02 8.35 -6.37
N THR A 241 -11.38 8.11 -7.62
CA THR A 241 -12.71 8.46 -8.15
C THR A 241 -13.83 7.69 -7.44
N GLU A 242 -13.64 6.38 -7.21
CA GLU A 242 -14.62 5.51 -6.52
C GLU A 242 -14.75 5.86 -5.03
N ARG A 243 -13.65 6.20 -4.35
CA ARG A 243 -13.65 6.73 -2.97
C ARG A 243 -14.46 8.01 -2.87
N ARG A 244 -14.23 8.99 -3.76
CA ARG A 244 -14.99 10.26 -3.77
C ARG A 244 -16.47 10.04 -4.06
N LEU A 245 -16.79 9.11 -4.97
CA LEU A 245 -18.16 8.68 -5.25
C LEU A 245 -18.86 8.17 -3.98
N GLN A 246 -18.20 7.32 -3.19
CA GLN A 246 -18.73 6.80 -1.92
C GLN A 246 -18.90 7.90 -0.87
N LEU A 247 -17.92 8.79 -0.70
CA LEU A 247 -18.01 9.93 0.24
C LEU A 247 -19.19 10.86 -0.10
N ASN A 248 -19.53 10.94 -1.38
CA ASN A 248 -20.64 11.75 -1.87
C ASN A 248 -21.99 11.02 -1.91
N LYS A 249 -22.03 9.76 -1.47
CA LYS A 249 -23.23 8.91 -1.45
C LYS A 249 -23.90 8.81 -2.82
N SER A 250 -23.10 8.82 -3.90
CA SER A 250 -23.60 8.56 -5.24
C SER A 250 -23.70 7.06 -5.45
N ASP A 251 -24.84 6.58 -5.94
CA ASP A 251 -25.10 5.16 -6.12
C ASP A 251 -24.48 4.62 -7.42
N SER A 252 -24.04 5.52 -8.31
CA SER A 252 -23.43 5.16 -9.59
C SER A 252 -22.43 6.20 -10.08
N LEU A 253 -21.52 5.77 -10.97
CA LEU A 253 -20.58 6.66 -11.64
C LEU A 253 -21.28 7.70 -12.51
N ALA A 254 -22.43 7.37 -13.11
CA ALA A 254 -23.22 8.30 -13.90
C ALA A 254 -23.77 9.45 -13.05
N GLU A 255 -24.33 9.13 -11.87
CA GLU A 255 -24.79 10.14 -10.91
C GLU A 255 -23.63 11.01 -10.42
N TYR A 256 -22.49 10.39 -10.13
CA TYR A 256 -21.31 11.12 -9.70
C TYR A 256 -20.77 12.08 -10.78
N ILE A 257 -20.80 11.67 -12.06
CA ILE A 257 -20.45 12.56 -13.19
C ILE A 257 -21.40 13.77 -13.27
N GLU A 258 -22.71 13.56 -13.11
CA GLU A 258 -23.66 14.67 -13.05
C GLU A 258 -23.39 15.61 -11.87
N ARG A 259 -22.99 15.06 -10.73
CA ARG A 259 -22.56 15.89 -9.60
C ARG A 259 -21.31 16.69 -9.93
N LEU A 260 -20.28 16.06 -10.49
CA LEU A 260 -19.03 16.76 -10.89
C LEU A 260 -19.28 17.91 -11.88
N ARG A 261 -20.32 17.81 -12.72
CA ARG A 261 -20.75 18.90 -13.62
C ARG A 261 -21.40 20.08 -12.88
N ASN A 262 -22.12 19.81 -11.81
CA ASN A 262 -22.96 20.79 -11.11
C ASN A 262 -22.34 21.33 -9.80
N ASP A 263 -21.38 20.60 -9.22
CA ASP A 263 -20.72 20.93 -7.96
C ASP A 263 -19.22 21.17 -8.21
N ARG A 264 -18.86 22.46 -8.31
CA ARG A 264 -17.48 22.87 -8.52
C ARG A 264 -16.56 22.48 -7.36
N GLY A 265 -17.07 22.51 -6.13
CA GLY A 265 -16.29 22.15 -4.95
C GLY A 265 -15.93 20.68 -4.95
N GLU A 266 -16.85 19.82 -5.40
CA GLU A 266 -16.57 18.40 -5.53
C GLU A 266 -15.54 18.11 -6.63
N LEU A 267 -15.62 18.78 -7.78
CA LEU A 267 -14.64 18.62 -8.85
C LEU A 267 -13.23 19.10 -8.42
N ASP A 268 -13.14 20.18 -7.64
CA ASP A 268 -11.87 20.63 -7.02
C ASP A 268 -11.33 19.59 -6.04
N ALA A 269 -12.20 19.01 -5.22
CA ALA A 269 -11.79 18.03 -4.22
C ALA A 269 -11.39 16.67 -4.85
N LEU A 270 -12.07 16.22 -5.91
CA LEU A 270 -11.61 15.09 -6.73
C LEU A 270 -10.26 15.41 -7.36
N TYR A 271 -10.09 16.58 -7.96
CA TYR A 271 -8.81 16.99 -8.54
C TYR A 271 -7.67 16.93 -7.51
N GLN A 272 -7.86 17.49 -6.31
CA GLN A 272 -6.87 17.41 -5.24
C GLN A 272 -6.62 15.97 -4.78
N ASP A 273 -7.66 15.14 -4.66
CA ASP A 273 -7.52 13.73 -4.30
C ASP A 273 -6.79 12.93 -5.38
N LEU A 274 -6.83 13.34 -6.65
CA LEU A 274 -6.08 12.72 -7.76
C LEU A 274 -4.62 13.13 -7.83
N LEU A 275 -4.26 14.30 -7.30
CA LEU A 275 -2.86 14.71 -7.19
C LEU A 275 -2.20 13.93 -6.04
N ILE A 276 -1.11 13.22 -6.32
CA ILE A 276 -0.25 12.67 -5.26
C ILE A 276 0.59 13.86 -4.75
N GLY A 277 0.07 14.57 -3.76
CA GLY A 277 0.75 15.66 -3.09
C GLY A 277 1.18 15.24 -1.70
N VAL A 278 2.29 14.50 -1.60
CA VAL A 278 2.97 14.35 -0.32
C VAL A 278 4.46 14.60 -0.58
N THR A 279 4.94 15.75 -0.10
CA THR A 279 6.36 15.96 0.13
C THR A 279 6.67 15.69 1.60
N GLU A 280 7.85 15.17 1.87
CA GLU A 280 8.36 14.90 3.22
C GLU A 280 9.74 15.55 3.33
N PHE A 281 10.07 16.08 4.51
CA PHE A 281 11.40 16.61 4.78
C PHE A 281 12.44 15.49 4.62
N PHE A 282 13.44 15.73 3.77
CA PHE A 282 14.54 14.79 3.55
C PHE A 282 14.09 13.39 3.09
N ARG A 283 13.07 13.32 2.22
CA ARG A 283 12.49 12.06 1.69
C ARG A 283 13.54 11.05 1.23
N ASP A 284 14.63 11.53 0.64
CA ASP A 284 15.80 10.76 0.26
C ASP A 284 17.01 11.20 1.09
N SER A 285 17.12 10.67 2.31
CA SER A 285 18.17 11.05 3.26
C SER A 285 19.58 10.84 2.68
N GLU A 286 19.77 9.80 1.84
CA GLU A 286 21.06 9.53 1.20
C GLU A 286 21.41 10.62 0.17
N ALA A 287 20.43 11.08 -0.62
CA ALA A 287 20.64 12.19 -1.55
C ALA A 287 20.97 13.52 -0.81
N PHE A 288 20.31 13.79 0.32
CA PHE A 288 20.59 14.98 1.12
C PHE A 288 21.93 14.92 1.86
N GLU A 289 22.33 13.75 2.37
CA GLU A 289 23.68 13.54 2.92
C GLU A 289 24.76 13.75 1.85
N LEU A 290 24.54 13.27 0.63
CA LEU A 290 25.45 13.50 -0.50
C LEU A 290 25.53 15.01 -0.84
N LEU A 291 24.39 15.69 -0.86
CA LEU A 291 24.30 17.12 -1.11
C LEU A 291 25.10 17.91 -0.06
N GLU A 292 24.94 17.59 1.22
CA GLU A 292 25.62 18.24 2.34
C GLU A 292 27.13 17.97 2.36
N LEU A 293 27.54 16.71 2.23
CA LEU A 293 28.93 16.30 2.48
C LEU A 293 29.84 16.45 1.25
N GLN A 294 29.29 16.40 0.04
CA GLN A 294 30.09 16.38 -1.18
C GLN A 294 29.79 17.57 -2.10
N ILE A 295 28.52 17.81 -2.42
CA ILE A 295 28.15 18.75 -3.48
C ILE A 295 28.23 20.21 -3.01
N LEU A 296 27.61 20.55 -1.87
CA LEU A 296 27.60 21.92 -1.36
C LEU A 296 29.02 22.44 -1.04
N PRO A 297 29.94 21.68 -0.39
CA PRO A 297 31.30 22.14 -0.16
C PRO A 297 32.06 22.46 -1.45
N GLN A 298 31.88 21.64 -2.49
CA GLN A 298 32.49 21.86 -3.80
C GLN A 298 31.93 23.13 -4.46
N LEU A 299 30.61 23.28 -4.53
CA LEU A 299 29.96 24.44 -5.13
C LEU A 299 30.29 25.73 -4.40
N ILE A 300 30.36 25.72 -3.06
CA ILE A 300 30.75 26.88 -2.26
C ILE A 300 32.20 27.26 -2.53
N THR A 301 33.11 26.27 -2.63
CA THR A 301 34.52 26.50 -2.94
C THR A 301 34.71 27.08 -4.34
N GLU A 302 33.97 26.60 -5.33
CA GLU A 302 33.97 27.15 -6.70
C GLU A 302 33.31 28.53 -6.79
N SER A 303 32.35 28.80 -5.90
CA SER A 303 31.61 30.06 -5.78
C SER A 303 32.36 31.17 -5.03
N LEU A 304 33.59 30.92 -4.53
CA LEU A 304 34.46 31.89 -3.82
C LEU A 304 34.83 33.15 -4.66
N SER A 305 34.35 33.25 -5.89
CA SER A 305 34.45 34.44 -6.76
C SER A 305 33.36 35.50 -6.53
N GLY A 306 32.57 35.41 -5.44
CA GLY A 306 31.51 36.38 -5.11
C GLY A 306 30.22 36.18 -5.91
N LYS A 307 30.00 34.97 -6.43
CA LYS A 307 28.78 34.62 -7.16
C LYS A 307 27.72 34.07 -6.21
N GLU A 308 26.47 34.31 -6.54
CA GLU A 308 25.31 33.79 -5.80
C GLU A 308 25.04 32.33 -6.21
N LEU A 309 24.90 31.44 -5.23
CA LEU A 309 24.47 30.07 -5.46
C LEU A 309 22.93 30.03 -5.46
N ARG A 310 22.35 29.50 -6.54
CA ARG A 310 20.90 29.35 -6.68
C ARG A 310 20.55 27.87 -6.84
N VAL A 311 19.65 27.39 -6.01
CA VAL A 311 19.13 26.02 -6.05
C VAL A 311 17.65 26.08 -6.43
N TRP A 312 17.21 25.14 -7.26
CA TRP A 312 15.81 25.02 -7.65
C TRP A 312 15.31 23.61 -7.32
N ALA A 313 14.41 23.51 -6.34
CA ALA A 313 13.60 22.32 -6.09
C ALA A 313 12.38 22.35 -7.02
N ALA A 314 12.45 21.60 -8.12
CA ALA A 314 11.36 21.54 -9.10
C ALA A 314 10.29 20.53 -8.66
N GLY A 315 9.01 20.91 -8.71
CA GLY A 315 7.91 20.01 -8.38
C GLY A 315 7.74 19.73 -6.88
N CYS A 316 8.15 20.67 -6.01
CA CYS A 316 8.20 20.51 -4.55
C CYS A 316 6.84 20.38 -3.81
N ALA A 317 5.74 20.12 -4.50
CA ALA A 317 4.38 19.95 -3.97
C ALA A 317 4.01 20.85 -2.76
N THR A 318 4.02 20.33 -1.52
CA THR A 318 3.67 21.07 -0.29
C THR A 318 4.84 21.83 0.33
N GLY A 319 6.05 21.70 -0.23
CA GLY A 319 7.21 22.56 0.02
C GLY A 319 8.25 21.97 0.97
N GLU A 320 8.01 20.79 1.55
CA GLU A 320 8.94 20.17 2.53
C GLU A 320 10.31 19.79 1.93
N GLU A 321 10.43 19.71 0.61
CA GLU A 321 11.70 19.46 -0.09
C GLU A 321 12.48 20.75 -0.45
N ALA A 322 11.83 21.92 -0.41
CA ALA A 322 12.39 23.21 -0.81
C ALA A 322 13.03 23.98 0.37
#